data_AF-A0AA96CVR0-F1
#
_entry.id   AF-A0AA96CVR0-F1
#
_cell.length_a   1.000
_cell.length_b   1.000
_cell.length_c   1.000
_cell.angle_alpha   90.00
_cell.angle_beta   90.00
_cell.angle_gamma   90.00
#
_symmetry.space_group_name_H-M   'P 1'
#
loop_
_entity.id
_entity.type
_entity.pdbx_description
1 polymer ?
#
loop_
_entity_poly.entity_id
_entity_poly.type
_entity_poly.pdbx_seq_one_letter_code
_entity_poly.pdbx_strand_id
1 'polypeptide(L)'
;MTKRIRKDKLFNMIVNIVPILLPISIFLSKLPFGNIFKRIIPVANLSELNLEKQTHVQWSILDTFDWLSPEFDNPANKKDLEKWLKDLELKNIEILKAGHLVGRGVK
;
A
#
# COMPACT_ATOMS: atom_id res chain seq x y z
N MET A 1 -12.41 -9.81 -18.86
CA MET A 1 -11.09 -10.32 -19.28
C MET A 1 -9.99 -9.44 -18.69
N THR A 2 -9.54 -9.71 -17.46
CA THR A 2 -8.31 -9.10 -16.86
C THR A 2 -7.82 -9.90 -15.65
N LYS A 3 -8.17 -11.19 -15.51
CA LYS A 3 -7.87 -12.00 -14.31
C LYS A 3 -6.46 -12.62 -14.26
N ARG A 4 -5.54 -12.26 -15.18
CA ARG A 4 -4.24 -12.94 -15.29
C ARG A 4 -3.08 -12.06 -15.74
N ILE A 5 -3.01 -10.81 -15.29
CA ILE A 5 -1.71 -10.12 -15.33
C ILE A 5 -0.84 -10.80 -14.27
N ARG A 6 0.31 -11.34 -14.67
CA ARG A 6 1.25 -11.95 -13.71
C ARG A 6 1.71 -10.87 -12.71
N LYS A 7 1.73 -11.19 -11.42
CA LYS A 7 2.02 -10.26 -10.31
C LYS A 7 3.30 -9.45 -10.53
N ASP A 8 4.35 -10.10 -11.01
CA ASP A 8 5.64 -9.50 -11.33
C ASP A 8 5.53 -8.42 -12.41
N LYS A 9 4.70 -8.65 -13.43
CA LYS A 9 4.46 -7.66 -14.49
C LYS A 9 3.62 -6.48 -14.00
N LEU A 10 2.59 -6.75 -13.17
CA LEU A 10 1.77 -5.69 -12.56
C LEU A 10 2.62 -4.81 -11.65
N PHE A 11 3.42 -5.42 -10.77
CA PHE A 11 4.30 -4.72 -9.85
C PHE A 11 5.31 -3.85 -10.60
N ASN A 12 6.02 -4.43 -11.58
CA ASN A 12 6.99 -3.67 -12.39
C ASN A 12 6.34 -2.52 -13.16
N MET A 13 5.12 -2.71 -13.66
CA MET A 13 4.36 -1.63 -14.31
C MET A 13 4.07 -0.50 -13.32
N ILE A 14 3.58 -0.82 -12.12
CA ILE A 14 3.23 0.16 -11.08
C ILE A 14 4.46 0.91 -10.59
N VAL A 15 5.57 0.22 -10.32
CA VAL A 15 6.86 0.83 -9.92
C VAL A 15 7.34 1.87 -10.93
N ASN A 16 7.09 1.65 -12.23
CA ASN A 16 7.49 2.59 -13.28
C ASN A 16 6.48 3.73 -13.49
N ILE A 17 5.18 3.45 -13.34
CA ILE A 17 4.12 4.43 -13.63
C ILE A 17 3.89 5.39 -12.45
N VAL A 18 3.94 4.90 -11.21
CA VAL A 18 3.61 5.70 -10.02
C VAL A 18 4.52 6.92 -9.84
N PRO A 19 5.85 6.85 -10.01
CA PRO A 19 6.72 8.03 -9.91
C PRO A 19 6.37 9.14 -10.92
N ILE A 20 5.74 8.79 -12.04
CA ILE A 20 5.30 9.73 -13.08
C ILE A 20 3.90 10.27 -12.77
N LEU A 21 2.96 9.40 -12.38
CA LEU A 21 1.57 9.80 -12.10
C LEU A 21 1.40 10.54 -10.78
N LEU A 22 2.20 10.22 -9.77
CA LEU A 22 2.10 10.82 -8.44
C LEU A 22 2.26 12.36 -8.45
N PRO A 23 3.32 12.96 -9.06
CA PRO A 23 3.44 14.41 -9.11
C PRO A 23 2.28 15.08 -9.87
N ILE A 24 1.75 14.43 -10.91
CA ILE A 24 0.58 14.91 -11.66
C ILE A 24 -0.66 14.91 -10.76
N SER A 25 -0.88 13.83 -10.00
CA SER A 25 -1.97 13.71 -9.03
C SER A 25 -1.87 14.75 -7.92
N ILE A 26 -0.67 14.98 -7.37
CA ILE A 26 -0.42 16.03 -6.37
C ILE A 26 -0.69 17.41 -6.97
N PHE A 27 -0.26 17.68 -8.20
CA PHE A 27 -0.50 18.96 -8.85
C PHE A 27 -1.99 19.22 -9.08
N LEU A 28 -2.71 18.27 -9.66
CA LEU A 28 -4.15 18.39 -9.92
C LEU A 28 -4.96 18.49 -8.62
N SER A 29 -4.50 17.85 -7.53
CA SER A 29 -5.15 17.96 -6.23
C SER A 29 -5.15 19.37 -5.64
N LYS A 30 -4.22 20.24 -6.06
CA LYS A 30 -4.09 21.62 -5.60
C LYS A 30 -4.94 22.61 -6.41
N LEU A 31 -5.55 22.18 -7.52
CA LEU A 31 -6.41 23.02 -8.35
C LEU A 31 -7.82 23.16 -7.74
N PRO A 32 -8.56 24.25 -8.04
CA PRO A 32 -9.99 24.30 -7.77
C PRO A 32 -10.67 23.12 -8.49
N PHE A 33 -11.54 22.38 -7.77
CA PHE A 33 -12.10 21.07 -8.18
C PHE A 33 -11.13 19.86 -8.13
N GLY A 34 -9.96 19.99 -7.49
CA GLY A 34 -8.95 18.93 -7.36
C GLY A 34 -9.47 17.61 -6.78
N ASN A 35 -10.54 17.64 -5.97
CA ASN A 35 -11.20 16.43 -5.44
C ASN A 35 -11.81 15.52 -6.52
N ILE A 36 -12.17 16.07 -7.69
CA ILE A 36 -12.69 15.30 -8.83
C ILE A 36 -11.52 14.66 -9.58
N PHE A 37 -10.46 15.44 -9.84
CA PHE A 37 -9.28 14.98 -10.57
C PHE A 37 -8.45 13.95 -9.80
N LYS A 38 -8.42 14.03 -8.46
CA LYS A 38 -7.82 13.01 -7.59
C LYS A 38 -8.37 11.61 -7.86
N ARG A 39 -9.64 11.47 -8.28
CA ARG A 39 -10.28 10.17 -8.57
C ARG A 39 -10.04 9.65 -9.99
N ILE A 40 -9.52 10.48 -10.89
CA ILE A 40 -9.30 10.11 -12.29
C ILE A 40 -7.93 9.45 -12.46
N ILE A 41 -6.93 9.84 -11.66
CA ILE A 41 -5.60 9.27 -11.75
C ILE A 41 -5.54 7.98 -10.92
N PRO A 42 -5.19 6.83 -11.52
CA PRO A 42 -5.09 5.54 -10.84
C PRO A 42 -3.79 5.46 -10.03
N VAL A 43 -3.61 6.37 -9.07
CA VAL A 43 -2.48 6.39 -8.14
C VAL A 43 -2.97 6.76 -6.74
N ALA A 44 -2.54 6.01 -5.73
CA ALA A 44 -2.78 6.34 -4.34
C ALA A 44 -2.01 7.61 -3.97
N ASN A 45 -2.73 8.72 -3.76
CA ASN A 45 -2.13 10.01 -3.41
C ASN A 45 -2.21 10.25 -1.90
N LEU A 46 -1.07 10.08 -1.22
CA LEU A 46 -0.91 10.26 0.23
C LEU A 46 -0.39 11.66 0.62
N SER A 47 -0.62 12.70 -0.21
CA SER A 47 -0.09 14.05 0.03
C SER A 47 -0.53 14.68 1.35
N GLU A 48 -1.59 14.17 1.96
CA GLU A 48 -2.15 14.66 3.23
C GLU A 48 -1.30 14.24 4.44
N LEU A 49 -0.41 13.25 4.28
CA LEU A 49 0.43 12.71 5.36
C LEU A 49 1.77 13.45 5.54
N ASN A 50 2.05 14.51 4.78
CA ASN A 50 3.30 15.30 4.84
C ASN A 50 4.58 14.44 4.87
N LEU A 51 4.61 13.37 4.08
CA LEU A 51 5.74 12.43 4.03
C LEU A 51 6.92 13.01 3.25
N GLU A 52 8.12 12.51 3.55
CA GLU A 52 9.30 12.73 2.68
C GLU A 52 9.02 12.17 1.28
N LYS A 53 9.52 12.84 0.24
CA LYS A 53 9.27 12.49 -1.17
C LYS A 53 9.54 11.02 -1.49
N GLN A 54 10.61 10.43 -0.97
CA GLN A 54 10.95 9.03 -1.23
C GLN A 54 9.94 8.08 -0.59
N THR A 55 9.62 8.30 0.68
CA THR A 55 8.60 7.55 1.43
C THR A 55 7.23 7.67 0.79
N HIS A 56 6.87 8.88 0.34
CA HIS A 56 5.61 9.12 -0.36
C HIS A 56 5.51 8.28 -1.63
N VAL A 57 6.55 8.24 -2.47
CA VAL A 57 6.58 7.41 -3.68
C VAL A 57 6.47 5.93 -3.32
N GLN A 58 7.24 5.44 -2.35
CA GLN A 58 7.22 4.03 -1.97
C GLN A 58 5.85 3.59 -1.44
N TRP A 59 5.22 4.39 -0.59
CA TRP A 59 3.90 4.10 -0.04
C TRP A 59 2.82 4.19 -1.11
N SER A 60 2.90 5.19 -1.99
CA SER A 60 2.00 5.29 -3.14
C SER A 60 2.12 4.09 -4.08
N ILE A 61 3.32 3.52 -4.28
CA ILE A 61 3.50 2.28 -5.06
C ILE A 61 2.77 1.12 -4.38
N LEU A 62 2.98 0.96 -3.07
CA LEU A 62 2.37 -0.13 -2.29
C LEU A 62 0.84 -0.05 -2.33
N ASP A 63 0.27 1.11 -1.98
CA ASP A 63 -1.17 1.30 -1.95
C ASP A 63 -1.81 1.20 -3.35
N THR A 64 -1.13 1.68 -4.40
CA THR A 64 -1.62 1.54 -5.78
C THR A 64 -1.59 0.07 -6.22
N PHE A 65 -0.57 -0.68 -5.80
CA PHE A 65 -0.51 -2.11 -6.05
C PHE A 65 -1.66 -2.82 -5.34
N ASP A 66 -1.89 -2.56 -4.06
CA ASP A 66 -2.99 -3.15 -3.30
C ASP A 66 -4.36 -2.83 -3.92
N TRP A 67 -4.56 -1.59 -4.38
CA TRP A 67 -5.80 -1.20 -5.05
C TRP A 67 -6.04 -1.96 -6.37
N LEU A 68 -4.98 -2.20 -7.16
CA LEU A 68 -5.07 -2.86 -8.47
C LEU A 68 -4.92 -4.39 -8.39
N SER A 69 -4.64 -4.94 -7.22
CA SER A 69 -4.38 -6.37 -7.01
C SER A 69 -5.35 -7.07 -6.01
N PRO A 70 -6.67 -6.78 -5.98
CA PRO A 70 -7.57 -7.36 -4.97
C PRO A 70 -7.71 -8.89 -5.07
N GLU A 71 -7.47 -9.49 -6.25
CA GLU A 71 -7.45 -10.96 -6.42
C GLU A 71 -6.25 -11.62 -5.72
N PHE A 72 -5.26 -10.81 -5.32
CA PHE A 72 -3.99 -11.27 -4.78
C PHE A 72 -3.81 -10.96 -3.30
N ASP A 73 -4.76 -10.25 -2.69
CA ASP A 73 -4.82 -9.98 -1.27
C ASP A 73 -5.23 -11.27 -0.54
N ASN A 74 -4.25 -11.95 0.06
CA ASN A 74 -4.46 -13.12 0.88
C ASN A 74 -4.15 -12.74 2.33
N PRO A 75 -5.17 -12.52 3.18
CA PRO A 75 -4.94 -12.08 4.54
C PRO A 75 -4.10 -13.12 5.28
N ALA A 76 -3.02 -12.65 5.91
CA ALA A 76 -2.18 -13.48 6.75
C ALA A 76 -3.00 -14.09 7.90
N ASN A 77 -2.75 -15.35 8.21
CA ASN A 77 -3.41 -16.01 9.33
C ASN A 77 -2.62 -15.83 10.63
N LYS A 78 -3.22 -16.24 11.76
CA LYS A 78 -2.60 -16.13 13.09
C LYS A 78 -1.20 -16.77 13.16
N LYS A 79 -0.98 -17.90 12.49
CA LYS A 79 0.30 -18.61 12.49
C LYS A 79 1.37 -17.85 11.72
N ASP A 80 1.01 -17.26 10.58
CA ASP A 80 1.94 -16.46 9.78
C ASP A 80 2.41 -15.23 10.57
N LEU A 81 1.47 -14.54 11.22
CA LEU A 81 1.78 -13.39 12.06
C LEU A 81 2.63 -13.77 13.28
N GLU A 82 2.34 -14.89 13.93
CA GLU A 82 3.15 -15.40 15.04
C GLU A 82 4.57 -15.72 14.60
N LYS A 83 4.74 -16.31 13.41
CA LYS A 83 6.04 -16.59 12.83
C LYS A 83 6.83 -15.30 12.60
N TRP A 84 6.23 -14.29 11.97
CA TRP A 84 6.92 -13.01 11.71
C TRP A 84 7.39 -12.32 12.99
N LEU A 85 6.56 -12.30 14.04
CA LEU A 85 6.95 -11.67 15.31
C LEU A 85 8.11 -12.41 15.99
N LYS A 86 8.16 -13.74 15.87
CA LYS A 86 9.28 -14.55 16.35
C LYS A 86 10.55 -14.35 15.52
N ASP A 87 10.42 -14.30 14.19
CA ASP A 87 11.53 -14.04 13.26
C ASP A 87 12.15 -12.65 13.50
N LEU A 88 11.36 -11.70 14.02
CA LEU A 88 11.80 -10.36 14.45
C LEU A 88 12.36 -10.32 15.88
N GLU A 89 12.49 -11.47 16.55
CA GLU A 89 13.00 -11.64 17.92
C GLU A 89 12.20 -10.86 18.98
N LEU A 90 10.92 -10.58 18.74
CA LEU A 90 10.07 -9.88 19.70
C LEU A 90 9.67 -10.82 20.85
N LYS A 91 9.67 -10.29 22.07
CA LYS A 91 9.24 -10.95 23.31
C LYS A 91 7.84 -10.51 23.71
N ASN A 92 7.21 -11.29 24.60
CA ASN A 92 5.84 -11.05 25.08
C ASN A 92 4.84 -10.87 23.94
N ILE A 93 4.88 -11.80 22.97
CA ILE A 93 4.04 -11.74 21.78
C ILE A 93 2.57 -11.96 22.16
N GLU A 94 1.73 -11.01 21.79
CA GLU A 94 0.28 -11.09 21.89
C GLU A 94 -0.34 -10.97 20.49
N ILE A 95 -1.27 -11.87 20.16
CA ILE A 95 -2.02 -11.82 18.91
C ILE A 95 -3.51 -11.80 19.20
N LEU A 96 -4.16 -10.75 18.75
CA LEU A 96 -5.58 -10.48 18.99
C LEU A 96 -6.29 -10.09 17.69
N LYS A 97 -7.62 -10.26 17.67
CA LYS A 97 -8.46 -9.89 16.52
C LYS A 97 -9.37 -8.73 16.93
N ALA A 98 -8.99 -7.50 16.58
CA ALA A 98 -9.72 -6.27 16.88
C ALA A 98 -10.14 -5.59 15.56
N GLY A 99 -11.10 -6.19 14.87
CA GLY A 99 -11.44 -5.88 13.48
C GLY A 99 -10.46 -6.56 12.50
N HIS A 100 -9.17 -6.26 12.65
CA HIS A 100 -8.07 -6.88 11.90
C HIS A 100 -7.24 -7.77 12.83
N LEU A 101 -6.42 -8.65 12.25
CA LEU A 101 -5.47 -9.45 13.03
C LEU A 101 -4.29 -8.55 13.44
N VAL A 102 -4.06 -8.40 14.74
CA VAL A 102 -3.04 -7.51 15.32
C VAL A 102 -2.06 -8.32 16.14
N GLY A 103 -0.77 -8.09 15.89
CA GLY A 103 0.34 -8.68 16.62
C GLY A 103 1.11 -7.61 17.38
N ARG A 104 1.39 -7.86 18.65
CA ARG A 104 2.14 -6.96 19.54
C ARG A 104 3.30 -7.71 20.16
N GLY A 105 4.41 -7.02 20.40
CA GLY A 105 5.59 -7.57 21.05
C GLY A 105 6.58 -6.47 21.40
N VAL A 106 7.54 -6.78 22.26
CA VAL A 106 8.58 -5.87 22.74
C VAL A 106 9.94 -6.36 22.23
N LYS A 107 10.76 -5.46 21.70
CA LYS A 107 12.13 -5.77 21.28
C LYS A 107 13.08 -5.81 22.46
#